data_AF-A0A2D5VHT5-F1
#
_entry.id   AF-A0A2D5VHT5-F1
#
_cell.length_a   1.000
_cell.length_b   1.000
_cell.length_c   1.000
_cell.angle_alpha   90.00
_cell.angle_beta   90.00
_cell.angle_gamma   90.00
#
_symmetry.space_group_name_H-M   'P 1'
#
loop_
_entity.id
_entity.type
_entity.pdbx_description
1 polymer ?
#
loop_
_entity_poly.entity_id
_entity_poly.type
_entity_poly.pdbx_seq_one_letter_code
_entity_poly.pdbx_strand_id
1 'polypeptide(L)'
;MPNVHWRHWKPGFYYYLPDMVRQQFETWDQIFFAEFDLVAEILHAITDNNRPQFLAVFEKLHPSPYDCMVSIIMLSKLAAKLYKFKHSNDNPSALWGNGRDLVYLAGHFNDQQAEILWQRFHELDQRLKPSSAKHYPGFQRTSDYNAIDMPPNFEMDDFIDSWENSH
;
A
#
# COMPACT_ATOMS: atom_id res chain seq x y z
N MET A 1 -12.20 10.35 -7.02
CA MET A 1 -11.30 11.39 -7.57
C MET A 1 -10.58 10.83 -8.78
N PRO A 2 -10.37 11.59 -9.87
CA PRO A 2 -9.55 11.10 -10.98
C PRO A 2 -8.12 10.92 -10.47
N ASN A 3 -7.53 9.75 -10.73
CA ASN A 3 -6.16 9.42 -10.37
C ASN A 3 -5.23 10.36 -11.15
N VAL A 4 -4.65 11.36 -10.49
CA VAL A 4 -4.08 12.51 -11.20
C VAL A 4 -2.68 12.17 -11.74
N HIS A 5 -2.66 11.75 -13.00
CA HIS A 5 -1.51 11.34 -13.81
C HIS A 5 -0.37 12.38 -13.91
N TRP A 6 -0.55 13.60 -13.38
CA TRP A 6 0.47 14.66 -13.49
C TRP A 6 1.77 14.36 -12.72
N ARG A 7 1.75 13.48 -11.71
CA ARG A 7 2.98 13.03 -11.00
C ARG A 7 3.89 12.13 -11.85
N HIS A 8 3.41 11.64 -12.99
CA HIS A 8 4.25 11.01 -14.02
C HIS A 8 4.91 12.04 -14.94
N TRP A 9 4.54 13.32 -14.84
CA TRP A 9 5.22 14.40 -15.53
C TRP A 9 6.31 14.96 -14.62
N LYS A 10 7.39 15.46 -15.24
CA LYS A 10 8.62 15.92 -14.58
C LYS A 10 8.32 16.66 -13.26
N PRO A 11 8.82 16.16 -12.10
CA PRO A 11 8.63 16.84 -10.81
C PRO A 11 9.03 18.32 -10.91
N GLY A 12 8.17 19.20 -10.40
CA GLY A 12 8.41 20.65 -10.40
C GLY A 12 8.04 21.37 -11.71
N PHE A 13 7.40 20.72 -12.68
CA PHE A 13 6.86 21.42 -13.86
C PHE A 13 5.91 22.58 -13.47
N TYR A 14 5.13 22.42 -12.41
CA TYR A 14 4.18 23.44 -11.96
C TYR A 14 4.84 24.75 -11.48
N TYR A 15 6.16 24.77 -11.24
CA TYR A 15 6.88 26.01 -10.91
C TYR A 15 6.90 27.02 -12.08
N TYR A 16 6.70 26.55 -13.32
CA TYR A 16 6.62 27.41 -14.50
C TYR A 16 5.19 27.91 -14.78
N LEU A 17 4.20 27.47 -14.01
CA LEU A 17 2.80 27.86 -14.18
C LEU A 17 2.48 29.15 -13.42
N PRO A 18 1.44 29.91 -13.85
CA PRO A 18 0.91 31.03 -13.10
C PRO A 18 0.51 30.62 -11.68
N ASP A 19 0.60 31.56 -10.73
CA ASP A 19 0.46 31.27 -9.29
C ASP A 19 -0.86 30.57 -8.92
N MET A 20 -1.98 31.00 -9.52
CA MET A 20 -3.29 30.34 -9.29
C MET A 20 -3.26 28.86 -9.69
N VAL A 21 -2.61 28.53 -10.81
CA VAL A 21 -2.51 27.15 -11.29
C VAL A 21 -1.54 26.36 -10.41
N ARG A 22 -0.42 26.97 -10.02
CA ARG A 22 0.57 26.36 -9.11
C ARG A 22 -0.06 25.95 -7.77
N GLN A 23 -0.83 26.84 -7.14
CA GLN A 23 -1.51 26.56 -5.88
C GLN A 23 -2.44 25.34 -5.97
N GLN A 24 -3.07 25.12 -7.12
CA GLN A 24 -3.92 23.94 -7.32
C GLN A 24 -3.10 22.64 -7.32
N PHE A 25 -1.92 22.62 -7.95
CA PHE A 25 -1.01 21.47 -7.91
C PHE A 25 -0.47 21.21 -6.51
N GLU A 26 -0.11 22.26 -5.77
CA GLU A 26 0.33 22.15 -4.37
C GLU A 26 -0.78 21.58 -3.48
N THR A 27 -2.03 22.03 -3.66
CA THR A 27 -3.19 21.50 -2.93
C THR A 27 -3.41 20.02 -3.23
N TRP A 28 -3.28 19.60 -4.49
CA TRP A 28 -3.36 18.18 -4.84
C TRP A 28 -2.22 17.35 -4.23
N ASP A 29 -1.00 17.90 -4.18
CA ASP A 29 0.14 17.25 -3.53
C ASP A 29 -0.13 17.04 -2.03
N GLN A 30 -0.69 18.05 -1.36
CA GLN A 30 -1.07 17.96 0.06
C GLN A 30 -2.14 16.89 0.31
N ILE A 31 -3.23 16.87 -0.49
CA ILE A 31 -4.30 15.87 -0.35
C ILE A 31 -3.75 14.45 -0.55
N PHE A 32 -2.90 14.27 -1.56
CA PHE A 32 -2.30 12.96 -1.83
C PHE A 32 -1.39 12.50 -0.69
N PHE A 33 -0.52 13.37 -0.17
CA PHE A 33 0.36 12.97 0.93
C PHE A 33 -0.39 12.77 2.24
N ALA A 34 -1.50 13.48 2.46
CA ALA A 34 -2.39 13.20 3.59
C ALA A 34 -3.02 11.80 3.51
N GLU A 35 -3.29 11.28 2.31
CA GLU A 35 -3.71 9.88 2.14
C GLU A 35 -2.57 8.90 2.49
N PHE A 36 -1.32 9.25 2.17
CA PHE A 36 -0.15 8.46 2.58
C PHE A 36 0.13 8.53 4.09
N ASP A 37 -0.12 9.66 4.74
CA ASP A 37 -0.08 9.79 6.20
C ASP A 37 -1.14 8.87 6.84
N LEU A 38 -2.34 8.82 6.27
CA LEU A 38 -3.40 7.91 6.70
C LEU A 38 -2.99 6.45 6.52
N VAL A 39 -2.38 6.10 5.39
CA VAL A 39 -1.80 4.76 5.17
C VAL A 39 -0.72 4.46 6.20
N ALA A 40 0.18 5.40 6.51
CA ALA A 40 1.21 5.21 7.52
C ALA A 40 0.60 4.95 8.91
N GLU A 41 -0.46 5.67 9.29
CA GLU A 41 -1.19 5.47 10.54
C GLU A 41 -1.81 4.05 10.62
N ILE A 42 -2.41 3.57 9.52
CA ILE A 42 -2.96 2.21 9.43
C ILE A 42 -1.85 1.17 9.64
N LEU A 43 -0.73 1.32 8.92
CA LEU A 43 0.38 0.37 8.98
C LEU A 43 1.04 0.38 10.37
N HIS A 44 1.16 1.53 11.04
CA HIS A 44 1.60 1.59 12.44
C HIS A 44 0.66 0.83 13.38
N ALA A 45 -0.66 0.98 13.22
CA ALA A 45 -1.62 0.24 14.05
C ALA A 45 -1.47 -1.28 13.88
N ILE A 46 -1.15 -1.76 12.67
CA ILE A 46 -0.86 -3.18 12.40
C ILE A 46 0.46 -3.60 13.07
N THR A 47 1.52 -2.79 12.94
CA THR A 47 2.81 -3.03 13.59
C THR A 47 2.65 -3.15 15.11
N ASP A 48 1.86 -2.26 15.71
CA ASP A 48 1.63 -2.16 17.15
C ASP A 48 0.57 -3.16 17.68
N ASN A 49 0.02 -4.02 16.82
CA ASN A 49 -1.07 -4.95 17.15
C ASN A 49 -2.31 -4.25 17.75
N ASN A 50 -2.59 -3.03 17.32
CA ASN A 50 -3.64 -2.18 17.87
C ASN A 50 -4.93 -2.26 17.03
N ARG A 51 -5.71 -3.32 17.25
CA ARG A 51 -6.99 -3.57 16.54
C ARG A 51 -7.95 -2.37 16.59
N PRO A 52 -8.25 -1.75 17.76
CA PRO A 52 -9.16 -0.60 17.79
C PRO A 52 -8.69 0.57 16.93
N GLN A 53 -7.39 0.92 17.00
CA GLN A 53 -6.84 1.98 16.18
C GLN A 53 -6.87 1.63 14.69
N PHE A 54 -6.48 0.41 14.34
CA PHE A 54 -6.52 -0.06 12.96
C PHE A 54 -7.92 0.08 12.36
N LEU A 55 -8.96 -0.42 13.03
CA LEU A 55 -10.34 -0.34 12.53
C LEU A 55 -10.79 1.11 12.36
N ALA A 56 -10.53 1.97 13.35
CA ALA A 56 -10.95 3.37 13.33
C ALA A 56 -10.26 4.19 12.21
N VAL A 57 -9.00 3.89 11.92
CA VAL A 57 -8.23 4.59 10.88
C VAL A 57 -8.54 3.99 9.50
N PHE A 58 -8.69 2.67 9.42
CA PHE A 58 -9.05 1.98 8.18
C PHE A 58 -10.43 2.41 7.65
N GLU A 59 -11.41 2.67 8.53
CA GLU A 59 -12.72 3.21 8.14
C GLU A 59 -12.60 4.56 7.42
N LYS A 60 -11.60 5.38 7.75
CA LYS A 60 -11.35 6.65 7.04
C LYS A 60 -10.85 6.42 5.62
N LEU A 61 -10.02 5.38 5.41
CA LEU A 61 -9.48 5.02 4.09
C LEU A 61 -10.55 4.33 3.23
N HIS A 62 -11.32 3.42 3.85
CA HIS A 62 -12.31 2.59 3.18
C HIS A 62 -13.63 2.59 3.97
N PRO A 63 -14.46 3.64 3.84
CA PRO A 63 -15.71 3.78 4.61
C PRO A 63 -16.84 2.85 4.14
N SER A 64 -16.67 2.21 2.98
CA SER A 64 -17.66 1.26 2.44
C SER A 64 -17.57 -0.08 3.18
N PRO A 65 -18.69 -0.71 3.55
CA PRO A 65 -18.66 -2.06 4.11
C PRO A 65 -18.34 -3.14 3.07
N TYR A 66 -18.34 -2.79 1.77
CA TYR A 66 -18.09 -3.70 0.66
C TYR A 66 -16.65 -3.64 0.19
N ASP A 67 -16.10 -4.79 -0.23
CA ASP A 67 -14.78 -4.94 -0.88
C ASP A 67 -13.59 -4.41 -0.06
N CYS A 68 -13.71 -4.32 1.27
CA CYS A 68 -12.65 -3.81 2.15
C CYS A 68 -11.34 -4.62 2.06
N MET A 69 -11.45 -5.93 1.81
CA MET A 69 -10.29 -6.80 1.65
C MET A 69 -9.43 -6.43 0.43
N VAL A 70 -9.97 -5.77 -0.59
CA VAL A 70 -9.17 -5.24 -1.71
C VAL A 70 -8.18 -4.19 -1.22
N SER A 71 -8.61 -3.30 -0.32
CA SER A 71 -7.76 -2.29 0.30
C SER A 71 -6.70 -2.93 1.19
N ILE A 72 -7.04 -3.98 1.93
CA ILE A 72 -6.06 -4.77 2.72
C ILE A 72 -5.01 -5.43 1.82
N ILE A 73 -5.41 -6.00 0.67
CA ILE A 73 -4.46 -6.56 -0.30
C ILE A 73 -3.52 -5.48 -0.85
N MET A 74 -4.03 -4.28 -1.12
CA MET A 74 -3.20 -3.17 -1.58
C MET A 74 -2.20 -2.73 -0.51
N LEU A 75 -2.61 -2.68 0.76
CA LEU A 75 -1.72 -2.42 1.89
C LEU A 75 -0.66 -3.51 2.04
N SER A 76 -1.01 -4.80 1.88
CA SER A 76 -0.07 -5.92 1.89
C SER A 76 1.02 -5.77 0.82
N LYS A 77 0.63 -5.44 -0.42
CA LYS A 77 1.57 -5.19 -1.51
C LYS A 77 2.50 -4.01 -1.19
N LEU A 78 1.96 -2.94 -0.62
CA LEU A 78 2.72 -1.76 -0.23
C LEU A 78 3.72 -2.08 0.89
N ALA A 79 3.32 -2.85 1.90
CA ALA A 79 4.20 -3.35 2.97
C ALA A 79 5.35 -4.19 2.40
N ALA A 80 5.08 -5.07 1.44
CA ALA A 80 6.12 -5.85 0.77
C ALA A 80 7.11 -4.97 -0.02
N LYS A 81 6.64 -3.87 -0.64
CA LYS A 81 7.52 -2.89 -1.30
C LYS A 81 8.33 -2.07 -0.31
N LEU A 82 7.73 -1.69 0.81
CA LEU A 82 8.41 -1.00 1.91
C LEU A 82 9.54 -1.85 2.48
N TYR A 83 9.27 -3.13 2.78
CA TYR A 83 10.28 -4.07 3.24
C TYR A 83 11.45 -4.19 2.26
N LYS A 84 11.15 -4.41 0.97
CA LYS A 84 12.18 -4.47 -0.07
C LYS A 84 13.00 -3.18 -0.13
N PHE A 85 12.35 -2.02 -0.10
CA PHE A 85 13.06 -0.73 -0.13
C PHE A 85 14.02 -0.53 1.05
N LYS A 86 13.67 -1.01 2.25
CA LYS A 86 14.52 -0.92 3.44
C LYS A 86 15.66 -1.95 3.46
N HIS A 87 15.47 -3.10 2.83
CA HIS A 87 16.39 -4.26 2.94
C HIS A 87 17.11 -4.63 1.64
N SER A 88 16.87 -3.90 0.54
CA SER A 88 17.57 -4.07 -0.73
C SER A 88 18.17 -2.75 -1.21
N ASN A 89 19.13 -2.84 -2.14
CA ASN A 89 19.69 -1.67 -2.83
C ASN A 89 18.91 -1.34 -4.12
N ASP A 90 17.66 -1.78 -4.22
CA ASP A 90 16.85 -1.54 -5.42
C ASP A 90 16.50 -0.06 -5.55
N ASN A 91 16.47 0.43 -6.79
CA ASN A 91 15.98 1.78 -7.04
C ASN A 91 14.48 1.85 -6.67
N PRO A 92 14.02 2.80 -5.85
CA PRO A 92 12.61 2.89 -5.45
C PRO A 92 11.64 3.01 -6.65
N SER A 93 12.07 3.59 -7.77
CA SER A 93 11.25 3.63 -9.00
C SER A 93 11.05 2.27 -9.66
N ALA A 94 11.95 1.30 -9.43
CA ALA A 94 11.75 -0.09 -9.85
C ALA A 94 10.77 -0.85 -8.94
N LEU A 95 10.56 -0.37 -7.71
CA LEU A 95 9.69 -1.00 -6.72
C LEU A 95 8.24 -0.52 -6.83
N TRP A 96 8.02 0.80 -6.98
CA TRP A 96 6.69 1.40 -6.97
C TRP A 96 6.63 2.75 -7.70
N GLY A 97 5.79 2.85 -8.73
CA GLY A 97 5.50 4.11 -9.42
C GLY A 97 6.76 4.85 -9.88
N ASN A 98 6.91 6.12 -9.49
CA ASN A 98 8.12 6.92 -9.72
C ASN A 98 9.11 6.88 -8.54
N GLY A 99 8.84 6.07 -7.51
CA GLY A 99 9.64 5.92 -6.30
C GLY A 99 9.43 6.99 -5.22
N ARG A 100 8.93 8.19 -5.56
CA ARG A 100 8.77 9.31 -4.62
C ARG A 100 7.86 8.94 -3.45
N ASP A 101 6.72 8.33 -3.76
CA ASP A 101 5.69 8.04 -2.76
C ASP A 101 6.14 6.92 -1.82
N LEU A 102 6.91 5.95 -2.33
CA LEU A 102 7.51 4.89 -1.52
C LEU A 102 8.59 5.44 -0.59
N VAL A 103 9.44 6.36 -1.07
CA VAL A 103 10.45 7.05 -0.24
C VAL A 103 9.79 7.86 0.86
N TYR A 104 8.70 8.58 0.54
CA TYR A 104 7.93 9.35 1.51
C TYR A 104 7.38 8.42 2.61
N LEU A 105 6.63 7.38 2.23
CA LEU A 105 6.08 6.41 3.17
C LEU A 105 7.17 5.77 4.03
N ALA A 106 8.29 5.38 3.41
CA ALA A 106 9.41 4.76 4.10
C ALA A 106 10.06 5.66 5.15
N GLY A 107 9.88 6.99 5.07
CA GLY A 107 10.31 7.93 6.10
C GLY A 107 9.60 7.76 7.45
N HIS A 108 8.41 7.13 7.47
CA HIS A 108 7.64 6.89 8.69
C HIS A 108 8.05 5.62 9.45
N PHE A 109 8.83 4.74 8.82
CA PHE A 109 9.18 3.43 9.38
C PHE A 109 10.70 3.28 9.50
N ASN A 110 11.15 2.70 10.61
CA ASN A 110 12.49 2.13 10.70
C ASN A 110 12.52 0.70 10.10
N ASP A 111 13.72 0.13 9.96
CA ASP A 111 13.92 -1.16 9.30
C ASP A 111 13.18 -2.30 10.04
N GLN A 112 13.24 -2.31 11.37
CA GLN A 112 12.55 -3.29 12.22
C GLN A 112 11.02 -3.19 12.07
N GLN A 113 10.47 -1.98 12.05
CA GLN A 113 9.03 -1.78 11.84
C GLN A 113 8.59 -2.27 10.46
N ALA A 114 9.41 -2.04 9.43
CA ALA A 114 9.13 -2.54 8.08
C ALA A 114 9.16 -4.08 8.01
N GLU A 115 10.07 -4.73 8.75
CA GLU A 115 10.13 -6.19 8.87
C GLU A 115 8.91 -6.75 9.60
N ILE A 116 8.56 -6.22 10.77
CA ILE A 116 7.36 -6.63 11.53
C ILE A 116 6.12 -6.49 10.64
N LEU A 117 5.95 -5.34 9.99
CA LEU A 117 4.82 -5.09 9.12
C LEU A 117 4.74 -6.11 7.98
N TRP A 118 5.87 -6.44 7.35
CA TRP A 118 5.92 -7.46 6.31
C TRP A 118 5.51 -8.84 6.82
N GLN A 119 5.94 -9.21 8.04
CA GLN A 119 5.53 -10.45 8.70
C GLN A 119 4.03 -10.49 9.01
N ARG A 120 3.44 -9.39 9.50
CA ARG A 120 1.99 -9.29 9.79
C ARG A 120 1.11 -9.53 8.56
N PHE A 121 1.62 -9.22 7.37
CA PHE A 121 0.93 -9.48 6.10
C PHE A 121 1.24 -10.83 5.48
N HIS A 122 2.11 -11.65 6.08
CA HIS A 122 2.61 -12.88 5.48
C HIS A 122 1.49 -13.89 5.18
N GLU A 123 0.58 -14.12 6.13
CA GLU A 123 -0.51 -15.07 5.95
C GLU A 123 -1.41 -14.68 4.76
N LEU A 124 -1.80 -13.40 4.69
CA LEU A 124 -2.57 -12.89 3.56
C LEU A 124 -1.79 -13.03 2.24
N ASP A 125 -0.51 -12.65 2.22
CA ASP A 125 0.32 -12.74 1.02
C ASP A 125 0.41 -14.19 0.49
N GLN A 126 0.53 -15.17 1.38
CA GLN A 126 0.55 -16.59 0.99
C GLN A 126 -0.80 -17.06 0.44
N ARG A 127 -1.91 -16.64 1.06
CA ARG A 127 -3.26 -17.00 0.62
C ARG A 127 -3.61 -16.41 -0.75
N LEU A 128 -3.00 -15.30 -1.14
CA LEU A 128 -3.18 -14.69 -2.46
C LEU A 128 -2.37 -15.38 -3.57
N LYS A 129 -1.33 -16.13 -3.24
CA LYS A 129 -0.51 -16.85 -4.23
C LYS A 129 -1.27 -18.08 -4.72
N PRO A 130 -1.35 -18.32 -6.04
CA PRO A 130 -1.98 -19.52 -6.54
C PRO A 130 -1.11 -20.74 -6.20
N SER A 131 -1.74 -21.88 -5.95
CA SER A 131 -1.06 -23.17 -5.69
C SER A 131 -0.17 -23.64 -6.85
N SER A 132 -0.35 -23.06 -8.04
CA SER A 132 0.50 -23.25 -9.21
C SER A 132 0.49 -21.98 -10.08
N ALA A 133 1.60 -21.70 -10.77
CA ALA A 133 1.69 -20.56 -11.69
C ALA A 133 0.62 -20.70 -12.79
N LYS A 134 -0.44 -19.90 -12.72
CA LYS A 134 -1.50 -19.86 -13.73
C LYS A 134 -1.17 -18.80 -14.79
N HIS A 135 -1.14 -19.22 -16.05
CA HIS A 135 -1.10 -18.30 -17.17
C HIS A 135 -2.54 -17.84 -17.46
N TYR A 136 -2.80 -16.54 -17.29
CA TYR A 136 -4.10 -15.95 -17.61
C TYR A 136 -4.05 -15.38 -19.04
N PRO A 137 -4.85 -15.91 -19.98
CA PRO A 137 -4.91 -15.39 -21.35
C PRO A 137 -5.30 -13.91 -21.32
N GLY A 138 -4.49 -13.05 -21.94
CA GLY A 138 -4.69 -11.59 -21.98
C GLY A 138 -3.78 -10.78 -21.04
N PHE A 139 -3.05 -11.41 -20.12
CA PHE A 139 -2.01 -10.75 -19.33
C PHE A 139 -0.63 -11.07 -19.89
N GLN A 140 0.14 -10.02 -20.25
CA GLN A 140 1.51 -10.16 -20.79
C GLN A 140 2.54 -10.62 -19.74
N ARG A 141 2.17 -10.65 -18.46
CA ARG A 141 3.05 -11.05 -17.36
C ARG A 141 2.37 -12.12 -16.50
N THR A 142 3.16 -13.09 -16.05
CA THR A 142 2.76 -13.97 -14.95
C THR A 142 2.65 -13.13 -13.69
N SER A 143 1.48 -13.14 -13.06
CA SER A 143 1.27 -12.58 -11.72
C SER A 143 1.57 -13.68 -10.71
N ASP A 144 2.33 -13.34 -9.67
CA ASP A 144 2.54 -14.23 -8.51
C ASP A 144 1.25 -14.37 -7.67
N TYR A 145 0.21 -13.58 -7.96
CA TYR A 145 -1.07 -13.55 -7.25
C TYR A 145 -2.24 -13.98 -8.13
N ASN A 146 -3.22 -14.68 -7.53
CA ASN A 146 -4.53 -14.91 -8.16
C ASN A 146 -5.25 -13.56 -8.30
N ALA A 147 -5.46 -13.12 -9.54
CA ALA A 147 -6.12 -11.83 -9.81
C ALA A 147 -7.65 -11.94 -9.90
N ILE A 148 -8.20 -13.16 -9.83
CA ILE A 148 -9.62 -13.42 -10.09
C ILE A 148 -10.40 -13.62 -8.79
N ASP A 149 -9.85 -14.39 -7.86
CA ASP A 149 -10.58 -14.81 -6.66
C ASP A 149 -9.93 -14.26 -5.39
N MET A 150 -10.76 -13.74 -4.50
CA MET A 150 -10.38 -13.49 -3.11
C MET A 150 -10.13 -14.82 -2.38
N PRO A 151 -9.22 -14.86 -1.39
CA PRO A 151 -9.05 -16.06 -0.58
C PRO A 151 -10.38 -16.44 0.09
N PRO A 152 -10.87 -17.68 -0.08
CA PRO A 152 -12.13 -18.09 0.54
C PRO A 152 -11.99 -18.15 2.06
N ASN A 153 -13.01 -17.67 2.78
CA ASN A 153 -13.08 -17.68 4.24
C ASN A 153 -11.87 -16.98 4.91
N PHE A 154 -11.47 -15.83 4.39
CA PHE A 154 -10.46 -14.99 5.01
C PHE A 154 -10.89 -13.53 4.93
N GLU A 155 -11.51 -13.07 6.01
CA GLU A 155 -12.08 -11.73 6.12
C GLU A 155 -11.22 -10.84 7.03
N MET A 156 -11.71 -9.62 7.31
CA MET A 156 -10.98 -8.63 8.11
C MET A 156 -10.57 -9.16 9.49
N ASP A 157 -11.47 -9.86 10.18
CA ASP A 157 -11.19 -10.39 11.52
C ASP A 157 -10.12 -11.49 11.47
N ASP A 158 -10.17 -12.37 10.46
CA ASP A 158 -9.12 -13.39 10.25
C ASP A 158 -7.76 -12.74 9.97
N PHE A 159 -7.74 -11.65 9.19
CA PHE A 159 -6.52 -10.88 8.95
C PHE A 159 -5.98 -10.28 10.25
N ILE A 160 -6.82 -9.67 11.08
CA ILE A 160 -6.38 -9.10 12.36
C ILE A 160 -5.86 -10.18 13.30
N ASP A 161 -6.58 -11.29 13.42
CA ASP A 161 -6.21 -12.39 14.30
C ASP A 161 -4.92 -13.10 13.82
N SER A 162 -4.60 -13.04 12.52
CA SER A 162 -3.32 -13.54 11.97
C SER A 162 -2.09 -12.77 12.46
N TRP A 163 -2.25 -11.54 12.94
CA TRP A 163 -1.13 -10.73 13.42
C TRP A 163 -0.43 -11.45 14.57
N GLU A 164 -1.17 -11.97 15.54
CA GLU A 164 -0.63 -12.61 16.75
C GLU A 164 0.09 -13.93 16.47
N ASN A 165 -0.20 -14.57 15.34
CA ASN A 165 0.36 -15.86 14.94
C ASN A 165 1.64 -15.75 14.09
N SER A 166 2.14 -14.53 13.85
CA SER A 166 3.40 -14.30 13.12
C SER A 166 4.60 -14.61 14.04
N HIS A 167 5.04 -15.87 14.07
CA HIS A 167 6.24 -16.36 14.75
C HIS A 167 7.38 -16.65 13.78
#